data_AF-A0A4V2SW51-F1
#
_entry.id   AF-A0A4V2SW51-F1
#
_cell.length_a   1.000
_cell.length_b   1.000
_cell.length_c   1.000
_cell.angle_alpha   90.00
_cell.angle_beta   90.00
_cell.angle_gamma   90.00
#
_symmetry.space_group_name_H-M   'P 1'
#
loop_
_entity.id
_entity.type
_entity.pdbx_description
1 polymer ?
#
loop_
_entity_poly.entity_id
_entity_poly.type
_entity_poly.pdbx_seq_one_letter_code
_entity_poly.pdbx_strand_id
1 'polypeptide(L)' 'MTRPPILRLDGKDYDLSTLSAQGREALAAYQHATAQMQHAQKMQALLIRAKNAYVEDLKAEIVQGKTGLDLAALFGD' A
#
# COMPACT_ATOMS: atom_id res chain seq x y z
N MET A 1 31.45 11.02 22.09
CA MET A 1 31.57 10.01 21.01
C MET A 1 30.18 9.71 20.48
N THR A 2 29.95 9.90 19.17
CA THR A 2 28.66 9.66 18.52
C THR A 2 28.51 8.17 18.20
N ARG A 3 27.34 7.58 18.49
CA ARG A 3 27.07 6.16 18.19
C ARG A 3 27.03 5.93 16.67
N PRO A 4 27.61 4.84 16.16
CA PRO A 4 27.57 4.54 14.73
C PRO A 4 26.12 4.31 14.25
N PRO A 5 25.77 4.75 13.03
CA PRO A 5 24.47 4.50 12.44
C PRO A 5 24.28 3.01 12.16
N ILE A 6 23.23 2.40 12.72
CA ILE A 6 22.92 0.97 12.57
C ILE A 6 21.69 0.79 11.69
N LEU A 7 21.77 -0.12 10.71
CA LEU A 7 20.63 -0.62 9.96
C LEU A 7 20.26 -2.02 10.45
N ARG A 8 18.99 -2.25 10.77
CA ARG A 8 18.48 -3.59 11.03
C ARG A 8 17.82 -4.14 9.78
N LEU A 9 18.35 -5.25 9.27
CA LEU A 9 17.86 -5.95 8.09
C LEU A 9 17.85 -7.46 8.37
N ASP A 10 16.72 -8.11 8.11
CA ASP A 10 16.51 -9.56 8.37
C ASP A 10 16.89 -10.01 9.79
N GLY A 11 16.58 -9.17 10.78
CA GLY A 11 16.87 -9.43 12.19
C GLY A 11 18.34 -9.29 12.59
N LYS A 12 19.21 -8.85 11.67
CA LYS A 12 20.63 -8.58 11.91
C LYS A 12 20.90 -7.08 11.89
N ASP A 13 21.83 -6.66 12.73
CA ASP A 13 22.25 -5.27 12.84
C ASP A 13 23.55 -5.05 12.06
N TYR A 14 23.57 -4.02 11.22
CA TYR A 14 24.68 -3.66 10.35
C TYR A 14 25.17 -2.25 10.70
N ASP A 15 26.46 -2.12 11.01
CA ASP A 15 27.09 -0.82 11.20
C ASP A 15 27.38 -0.14 9.86
N LEU A 16 26.64 0.92 9.57
CA LEU A 16 26.74 1.66 8.32
C LEU A 16 28.02 2.51 8.22
N SER A 17 28.72 2.75 9.33
CA SER A 17 30.02 3.43 9.30
C SER A 17 31.09 2.60 8.60
N THR A 18 30.91 1.28 8.52
CA THR A 18 31.81 0.36 7.83
C THR A 18 31.60 0.29 6.32
N LEU A 19 30.54 0.92 5.79
CA LEU A 19 30.26 0.90 4.35
C LEU A 19 31.29 1.71 3.56
N SER A 20 31.62 1.21 2.36
CA SER A 20 32.29 2.01 1.34
C SER A 20 31.37 3.12 0.82
N ALA A 21 31.91 4.06 0.03
CA ALA A 21 31.09 5.08 -0.64
C ALA A 21 30.03 4.45 -1.56
N GLN A 22 30.44 3.47 -2.39
CA GLN A 22 29.52 2.70 -3.24
C GLN A 22 28.47 1.93 -2.42
N GLY A 23 28.85 1.39 -1.25
CA GLY A 23 27.91 0.70 -0.37
C GLY A 23 26.82 1.64 0.17
N ARG A 24 27.19 2.89 0.51
CA ARG A 24 26.21 3.91 0.93
C ARG A 24 25.27 4.32 -0.20
N GLU A 25 25.78 4.46 -1.42
CA GLU A 25 24.97 4.77 -2.60
C GLU A 25 23.98 3.64 -2.92
N ALA A 26 24.44 2.39 -2.90
CA ALA A 26 23.59 1.22 -3.09
C ALA A 26 22.49 1.12 -2.02
N LEU A 27 22.82 1.41 -0.75
CA LEU A 27 21.84 1.44 0.33
C LEU A 27 20.79 2.53 0.11
N ALA A 28 21.19 3.73 -0.30
CA ALA A 28 20.25 4.82 -0.59
C ALA A 28 19.31 4.45 -1.76
N ALA A 29 19.84 3.86 -2.83
CA ALA A 29 19.05 3.39 -3.96
C ALA A 29 18.06 2.28 -3.54
N TYR A 30 18.50 1.33 -2.72
CA TYR A 30 17.66 0.26 -2.18
C TYR A 30 16.52 0.80 -1.32
N GLN A 31 16.81 1.73 -0.42
CA GLN A 31 15.80 2.36 0.45
C GLN A 31 14.76 3.12 -0.38
N HIS A 32 15.21 3.89 -1.37
CA HIS A 32 14.33 4.60 -2.29
C HIS A 32 13.42 3.62 -3.07
N ALA A 33 13.99 2.59 -3.69
CA ALA A 33 13.23 1.60 -4.45
C ALA A 33 12.19 0.89 -3.57
N THR A 34 12.57 0.54 -2.34
CA THR A 34 11.67 -0.13 -1.38
C THR A 34 10.53 0.78 -0.96
N ALA A 35 10.79 2.07 -0.71
CA ALA A 35 9.75 3.05 -0.40
C ALA A 35 8.75 3.20 -1.56
N GLN A 36 9.25 3.29 -2.81
CA GLN A 36 8.41 3.36 -4.00
C GLN A 36 7.56 2.09 -4.19
N MET A 37 8.14 0.91 -3.95
CA MET A 37 7.41 -0.36 -4.00
C MET A 37 6.28 -0.41 -2.97
N GLN A 38 6.56 -0.03 -1.72
CA GLN A 38 5.55 0.02 -0.66
C GLN A 38 4.43 1.00 -0.99
N HIS A 39 4.77 2.16 -1.57
CA HIS A 39 3.78 3.13 -2.01
C HIS A 39 2.88 2.56 -3.12
N ALA A 40 3.48 1.91 -4.13
CA ALA A 40 2.72 1.27 -5.22
C ALA A 40 1.77 0.17 -4.71
N GLN A 41 2.23 -0.66 -3.76
CA GLN A 41 1.40 -1.70 -3.13
C GLN A 41 0.20 -1.10 -2.39
N LYS A 42 0.41 -0.02 -1.63
CA LYS A 42 -0.69 0.70 -0.96
C LYS A 42 -1.70 1.26 -1.96
N MET A 43 -1.21 1.86 -3.05
CA MET A 43 -2.07 2.41 -4.09
C MET A 43 -2.88 1.33 -4.78
N GLN A 44 -2.27 0.17 -5.07
CA GLN A 44 -2.96 -0.97 -5.64
C GLN A 44 -4.10 -1.44 -4.74
N ALA A 45 -3.86 -1.58 -3.43
CA ALA A 45 -4.90 -1.97 -2.47
C ALA A 45 -6.06 -0.96 -2.44
N LEU A 46 -5.75 0.35 -2.46
CA LEU A 46 -6.74 1.41 -2.50
C LEU A 46 -7.61 1.34 -3.77
N LEU A 47 -6.98 1.18 -4.94
CA LEU A 47 -7.69 1.08 -6.22
C LEU A 47 -8.56 -0.17 -6.31
N ILE A 48 -8.10 -1.31 -5.79
CA ILE A 48 -8.91 -2.53 -5.72
C ILE A 48 -10.17 -2.29 -4.87
N ARG A 49 -10.02 -1.65 -3.71
CA ARG A 49 -11.16 -1.30 -2.84
C ARG A 49 -12.15 -0.37 -3.56
N ALA A 50 -11.65 0.70 -4.19
CA ALA A 50 -12.48 1.66 -4.92
C ALA A 50 -13.23 0.99 -6.08
N LYS A 51 -12.54 0.15 -6.86
CA LYS A 51 -13.15 -0.63 -7.95
C LYS A 51 -14.26 -1.54 -7.44
N ASN A 52 -14.02 -2.26 -6.34
CA ASN A 52 -15.01 -3.17 -5.78
C ASN A 52 -16.24 -2.42 -5.28
N ALA A 53 -16.07 -1.27 -4.59
CA ALA A 53 -17.18 -0.43 -4.17
C ALA A 53 -18.02 0.05 -5.37
N TYR A 54 -17.36 0.58 -6.40
CA TYR A 54 -18.04 1.01 -7.62
C TYR A 54 -18.84 -0.11 -8.31
N VAL A 55 -18.29 -1.32 -8.36
CA VAL A 55 -18.99 -2.48 -8.93
C VAL A 55 -20.22 -2.85 -8.10
N GLU A 56 -20.15 -2.77 -6.78
CA GLU A 56 -21.32 -3.03 -5.92
C GLU A 56 -22.40 -1.96 -6.09
N ASP A 57 -22.00 -0.68 -6.15
CA ASP A 57 -22.93 0.43 -6.40
C ASP A 57 -23.66 0.25 -7.73
N LEU A 58 -22.92 -0.06 -8.81
CA LEU A 58 -23.52 -0.33 -10.12
C LEU A 58 -24.48 -1.53 -10.11
N LYS A 59 -24.17 -2.60 -9.37
CA LYS A 59 -25.07 -3.75 -9.26
C LYS A 59 -26.38 -3.35 -8.59
N ALA A 60 -26.31 -2.53 -7.53
CA ALA A 60 -27.49 -2.03 -6.83
C ALA A 60 -28.35 -1.17 -7.77
N GLU A 61 -27.75 -0.24 -8.50
CA GLU A 61 -28.42 0.60 -9.50
C GLU A 61 -29.13 -0.24 -10.59
N ILE A 62 -28.46 -1.27 -11.12
CA ILE A 62 -29.03 -2.14 -12.14
C ILE A 62 -30.25 -2.91 -11.61
N VAL A 63 -30.18 -3.44 -10.38
CA VAL A 63 -31.30 -4.16 -9.78
C VAL A 63 -32.48 -3.22 -9.54
N GLN A 64 -32.23 -2.03 -8.98
CA GLN A 64 -33.25 -1.01 -8.77
C GLN A 64 -33.89 -0.59 -10.10
N GLY A 65 -33.09 -0.31 -11.13
CA GLY A 65 -33.60 0.09 -12.45
C GLY A 65 -34.41 -0.99 -13.16
N LYS A 66 -34.08 -2.28 -12.96
CA LYS A 66 -34.81 -3.41 -13.58
C LYS A 66 -36.09 -3.79 -12.84
N THR A 67 -36.10 -3.67 -11.52
CA THR A 67 -37.19 -4.17 -10.65
C THR A 67 -38.08 -3.06 -10.09
N GLY A 68 -37.63 -1.81 -10.13
CA GLY A 68 -38.24 -0.68 -9.42
C GLY A 68 -38.07 -0.75 -7.89
N LEU A 69 -37.37 -1.78 -7.38
CA LEU A 69 -37.23 -2.05 -5.96
C LEU A 69 -35.96 -1.39 -5.42
N ASP A 70 -36.11 -0.48 -4.46
CA ASP A 70 -34.99 0.06 -3.70
C ASP A 70 -34.60 -0.95 -2.61
N LEU A 71 -33.56 -1.74 -2.86
CA LEU A 71 -33.07 -2.74 -1.93
C LEU A 71 -32.46 -2.13 -0.66
N ALA A 72 -31.91 -0.91 -0.74
CA ALA A 72 -31.38 -0.24 0.44
C ALA A 72 -32.52 0.15 1.40
N ALA A 73 -33.66 0.59 0.85
CA ALA A 73 -34.87 0.87 1.63
C ALA A 73 -35.54 -0.41 2.20
N LEU A 74 -35.36 -1.56 1.54
CA LEU A 74 -36.04 -2.81 1.91
C LEU A 74 -35.37 -3.57 3.05
N PHE A 75 -34.07 -3.35 3.26
CA PHE A 75 -33.27 -4.00 4.31
C PHE A 75 -32.76 -3.00 5.37
N GLY A 76 -33.36 -1.81 5.44
CA GLY A 76 -32.92 -0.70 6.29
C GLY A 76 -33.50 -0.62 7.71
N ASP A 77 -34.14 -1.68 8.22
CA ASP A 77 -34.60 -1.79 9.63
C ASP A 77 -33.52 -2.38 10.56
#